data_AF-A0A6G4XVW1-F1
#
_entry.id   AF-A0A6G4XVW1-F1
#
_cell.length_a   1.000
_cell.length_b   1.000
_cell.length_c   1.000
_cell.angle_alpha   90.00
_cell.angle_beta   90.00
_cell.angle_gamma   90.00
#
_symmetry.space_group_name_H-M   'P 1'
#
loop_
_entity.id
_entity.type
_entity.pdbx_description
1 polymer ?
#
loop_
_entity_poly.entity_id
_entity_poly.type
_entity_poly.pdbx_seq_one_letter_code
_entity_poly.pdbx_strand_id
1 'polypeptide(L)'
;MGSDHEGVREMLGAWALGAVLPTDEPRLLGHLAECEWCAGEASRLRDTVRLLDGGDAALAYERIDRAATGETAAYEDGGQEVRGRLLASVLAQRPPASGTAGHAAPYAAAVAGLQALLRELGEQGPWSTPVVHDWDVHATVAHLLAADESLALRLGLPARAPRGEQPQDDVSWRDIWAHRTAEVIAHERTHSPARTVAAWREQSAALLGAPQATDPELAAQATTLLGVRLPIADHYVVRGFETWIHTDEIGRAPARPPSRAPTPPRIRARPP
;
A
#
# COMPACT_ATOMS: atom_id res chain seq x y z
N MET A 1 -7.35 -1.80 -33.27
CA MET A 1 -8.12 -2.37 -32.15
C MET A 1 -7.30 -2.51 -30.86
N GLY A 2 -5.98 -2.73 -30.88
CA GLY A 2 -5.19 -2.89 -29.63
C GLY A 2 -4.92 -1.60 -28.83
N SER A 3 -4.74 -0.44 -29.48
CA SER A 3 -4.42 0.82 -28.78
C SER A 3 -5.61 1.44 -28.04
N ASP A 4 -6.83 1.16 -28.49
CA ASP A 4 -8.06 1.66 -27.85
C ASP A 4 -8.43 0.81 -26.63
N HIS A 5 -8.18 -0.51 -26.72
CA HIS A 5 -8.39 -1.45 -25.63
C HIS A 5 -7.48 -1.18 -24.42
N GLU A 6 -6.20 -0.86 -24.63
CA GLU A 6 -5.27 -0.56 -23.55
C GLU A 6 -5.60 0.76 -22.85
N GLY A 7 -5.90 1.82 -23.63
CA GLY A 7 -6.30 3.11 -23.07
C GLY A 7 -7.60 3.02 -22.26
N VAL A 8 -8.55 2.19 -22.69
CA VAL A 8 -9.78 1.94 -21.94
C VAL A 8 -9.52 1.16 -20.65
N ARG A 9 -8.61 0.17 -20.66
CA ARG A 9 -8.23 -0.60 -19.46
C ARG A 9 -7.67 0.28 -18.35
N GLU A 10 -6.82 1.24 -18.69
CA GLU A 10 -6.25 2.19 -17.73
C GLU A 10 -7.32 3.08 -17.06
N MET A 11 -8.43 3.34 -17.77
CA MET A 11 -9.52 4.20 -17.28
C MET A 11 -10.57 3.48 -16.43
N LEU A 12 -10.62 2.14 -16.45
CA LEU A 12 -11.67 1.37 -15.77
C LEU A 12 -11.70 1.60 -14.25
N GLY A 13 -10.54 1.70 -13.61
CA GLY A 13 -10.43 1.96 -12.18
C GLY A 13 -10.95 3.34 -11.81
N ALA A 14 -10.56 4.38 -12.56
CA ALA A 14 -11.06 5.74 -12.38
C ALA A 14 -12.58 5.82 -12.58
N TRP A 15 -13.11 5.15 -13.61
CA TRP A 15 -14.55 5.10 -13.85
C TRP A 15 -15.32 4.32 -12.77
N ALA A 16 -14.78 3.23 -12.25
CA ALA A 16 -15.41 2.47 -11.17
C ALA A 16 -15.54 3.29 -9.88
N LEU A 17 -14.59 4.20 -9.63
CA LEU A 17 -14.58 5.14 -8.51
C LEU A 17 -15.34 6.46 -8.78
N GLY A 18 -15.96 6.61 -9.96
CA GLY A 18 -16.64 7.85 -10.34
C GLY A 18 -15.70 9.04 -10.61
N ALA A 19 -14.43 8.76 -10.95
CA ALA A 19 -13.35 9.72 -11.11
C ALA A 19 -12.83 9.85 -12.57
N VAL A 20 -13.56 9.32 -13.56
CA VAL A 20 -13.19 9.50 -14.98
C VAL A 20 -13.41 10.96 -15.40
N LEU A 21 -12.53 11.48 -16.26
CA LEU A 21 -12.70 12.82 -16.83
C LEU A 21 -13.92 12.86 -17.77
N PRO A 22 -14.75 13.93 -17.74
CA PRO A 22 -15.93 14.04 -18.61
C PRO A 22 -15.62 13.99 -20.12
N THR A 23 -14.39 14.38 -20.51
CA THR A 23 -13.93 14.33 -21.90
C THR A 23 -13.66 12.90 -22.38
N ASP A 24 -13.36 11.98 -21.48
CA ASP A 24 -12.94 10.62 -21.82
C ASP A 24 -14.07 9.59 -21.60
N GLU A 25 -15.09 9.95 -20.83
CA GLU A 25 -16.26 9.12 -20.53
C GLU A 25 -17.02 8.65 -21.79
N PRO A 26 -17.30 9.49 -22.82
CA PRO A 26 -18.00 9.02 -24.01
C PRO A 26 -17.23 7.95 -24.79
N ARG A 27 -15.90 8.08 -24.85
CA ARG A 27 -15.01 7.10 -25.50
C ARG A 27 -15.01 5.78 -24.75
N LEU A 28 -14.92 5.85 -23.42
CA LEU A 28 -14.99 4.67 -22.55
C LEU A 28 -16.32 3.92 -22.72
N LEU A 29 -17.45 4.62 -22.61
CA LEU A 29 -18.78 4.01 -22.72
C LEU A 29 -19.04 3.42 -24.11
N GLY A 30 -18.54 4.07 -25.17
CA GLY A 30 -18.59 3.54 -26.52
C GLY A 30 -17.87 2.19 -26.66
N HIS A 31 -16.66 2.08 -26.10
CA HIS A 31 -15.90 0.82 -26.14
C HIS A 31 -16.51 -0.27 -25.26
N LEU A 32 -17.04 0.06 -24.08
CA LEU A 32 -17.72 -0.92 -23.21
C LEU A 32 -18.95 -1.55 -23.88
N ALA A 33 -19.62 -0.83 -24.77
CA ALA A 33 -20.75 -1.37 -25.52
C ALA A 33 -20.31 -2.41 -26.57
N GLU A 34 -19.05 -2.36 -27.03
CA GLU A 34 -18.54 -3.21 -28.11
C GLU A 34 -17.55 -4.29 -27.63
N CYS A 35 -17.08 -4.22 -26.38
CA CYS A 35 -16.08 -5.13 -25.85
C CYS A 35 -16.53 -5.82 -24.55
N GLU A 36 -17.00 -7.07 -24.68
CA GLU A 36 -17.48 -7.89 -23.56
C GLU A 36 -16.46 -8.07 -22.43
N TRP A 37 -15.18 -8.22 -22.76
CA TRP A 37 -14.12 -8.37 -21.75
C TRP A 37 -13.96 -7.10 -20.91
N CYS A 38 -13.90 -5.92 -21.55
CA CYS A 38 -13.81 -4.64 -20.83
C CYS A 38 -15.09 -4.35 -20.04
N ALA A 39 -16.26 -4.69 -20.57
CA ALA A 39 -17.53 -4.57 -19.86
C ALA A 39 -17.58 -5.43 -18.60
N GLY A 40 -17.17 -6.70 -18.71
CA GLY A 40 -17.07 -7.62 -17.57
C GLY A 40 -16.08 -7.12 -16.51
N GLU A 41 -14.94 -6.60 -16.93
CA GLU A 41 -13.94 -6.01 -16.03
C GLU A 41 -14.46 -4.75 -15.32
N ALA A 42 -15.13 -3.86 -16.05
CA ALA A 42 -15.75 -2.66 -15.52
C ALA A 42 -16.81 -2.97 -14.44
N SER A 43 -17.63 -4.01 -14.67
CA SER A 43 -18.60 -4.51 -13.69
C SER A 43 -17.94 -5.05 -12.43
N ARG A 44 -16.89 -5.88 -12.57
CA ARG A 44 -16.14 -6.42 -11.42
C ARG A 44 -15.56 -5.31 -10.55
N LEU A 45 -14.95 -4.29 -11.17
CA LEU A 45 -14.38 -3.16 -10.45
C LEU A 45 -15.43 -2.34 -9.71
N ARG A 46 -16.60 -2.07 -10.32
CA ARG A 46 -17.71 -1.39 -9.63
C ARG A 46 -18.24 -2.17 -8.45
N ASP A 47 -18.33 -3.49 -8.57
CA ASP A 47 -18.75 -4.33 -7.47
C ASP A 47 -17.72 -4.31 -6.34
N THR A 48 -16.41 -4.33 -6.67
CA THR A 48 -15.34 -4.13 -5.67
C THR A 48 -15.46 -2.77 -4.96
N VAL A 49 -15.66 -1.67 -5.69
CA VAL A 49 -15.82 -0.33 -5.10
C VAL A 49 -17.02 -0.26 -4.16
N ARG A 50 -18.17 -0.81 -4.56
CA ARG A 50 -19.38 -0.89 -3.70
C ARG A 50 -19.15 -1.67 -2.40
N LEU A 51 -18.27 -2.67 -2.43
CA LEU A 51 -17.91 -3.44 -1.24
C LEU A 51 -17.01 -2.63 -0.31
N LEU A 52 -16.07 -1.87 -0.86
CA LEU A 52 -15.19 -0.97 -0.12
C LEU A 52 -15.94 0.20 0.51
N ASP A 53 -17.02 0.68 -0.12
CA ASP A 53 -17.89 1.74 0.39
C ASP A 53 -18.83 1.31 1.55
N GLY A 54 -18.69 0.07 2.07
CA GLY A 54 -19.36 -0.38 3.29
C GLY A 54 -20.35 -1.54 3.14
N GLY A 55 -20.20 -2.37 2.11
CA GLY A 55 -20.92 -3.65 2.03
C GLY A 55 -20.40 -4.67 3.06
N ASP A 56 -21.24 -5.65 3.43
CA ASP A 56 -20.89 -6.72 4.38
C ASP A 56 -19.54 -7.37 4.01
N ALA A 57 -18.52 -7.13 4.85
CA ALA A 57 -17.13 -7.50 4.62
C ALA A 57 -16.94 -9.03 4.52
N ALA A 58 -17.84 -9.83 5.12
CA ALA A 58 -17.79 -11.29 5.01
C ALA A 58 -18.17 -11.75 3.59
N LEU A 59 -19.19 -11.12 2.99
CA LEU A 59 -19.59 -11.37 1.61
C LEU A 59 -18.63 -10.75 0.59
N ALA A 60 -17.82 -9.76 1.00
CA ALA A 60 -16.78 -9.16 0.17
C ALA A 60 -15.60 -10.11 -0.06
N TYR A 61 -15.13 -10.77 1.02
CA TYR A 61 -14.01 -11.70 0.94
C TYR A 61 -14.33 -12.93 0.08
N GLU A 62 -15.55 -13.47 0.23
CA GLU A 62 -16.00 -14.64 -0.51
C GLU A 62 -16.19 -14.37 -2.02
N ARG A 63 -16.54 -13.14 -2.40
CA ARG A 63 -16.70 -12.74 -3.81
C ARG A 63 -15.37 -12.48 -4.51
N ILE A 64 -14.39 -11.91 -3.79
CA ILE A 64 -13.05 -11.66 -4.32
C ILE A 64 -12.31 -12.98 -4.56
N ASP A 65 -12.42 -13.93 -3.64
CA ASP A 65 -11.78 -15.24 -3.76
C ASP A 65 -12.37 -16.04 -4.95
N ARG A 66 -13.70 -16.04 -5.08
CA ARG A 66 -14.41 -16.70 -6.19
C ARG A 66 -14.11 -16.08 -7.56
N ALA A 67 -13.88 -14.76 -7.62
CA ALA A 67 -13.47 -14.07 -8.83
C ALA A 67 -12.00 -14.33 -9.20
N ALA A 68 -11.15 -14.61 -8.22
CA ALA A 68 -9.73 -14.89 -8.41
C ALA A 68 -9.44 -16.36 -8.81
N THR A 69 -10.24 -17.31 -8.33
CA THR A 69 -9.99 -18.76 -8.56
C THR A 69 -10.74 -19.35 -9.74
N GLY A 70 -11.82 -18.72 -10.22
CA GLY A 70 -12.60 -19.21 -11.36
C GLY A 70 -13.30 -20.57 -11.14
N GLU A 71 -13.32 -21.06 -9.89
CA GLU A 71 -13.87 -22.38 -9.55
C GLU A 71 -15.38 -22.30 -9.25
N THR A 72 -16.17 -23.07 -10.00
CA THR A 72 -17.55 -23.43 -9.64
C THR A 72 -17.55 -24.86 -9.10
N ALA A 73 -17.41 -25.06 -7.79
CA ALA A 73 -17.72 -26.35 -7.19
C ALA A 73 -18.16 -26.23 -5.72
N ALA A 74 -19.25 -26.92 -5.42
CA ALA A 74 -19.87 -27.08 -4.11
C ALA A 74 -18.94 -27.81 -3.12
N TYR A 75 -18.73 -27.30 -1.91
CA TYR A 75 -18.40 -28.09 -0.70
C TYR A 75 -18.58 -27.29 0.62
N GLU A 76 -19.40 -27.84 1.52
CA GLU A 76 -19.48 -27.73 3.00
C GLU A 76 -19.67 -26.38 3.74
N ASP A 77 -20.96 -26.02 3.87
CA ASP A 77 -21.62 -25.00 4.70
C ASP A 77 -21.14 -24.89 6.18
N GLY A 78 -20.68 -25.99 6.78
CA GLY A 78 -20.35 -26.06 8.21
C GLY A 78 -19.09 -25.30 8.65
N GLY A 79 -18.08 -25.17 7.77
CA GLY A 79 -16.84 -24.47 8.08
C GLY A 79 -16.96 -22.94 7.96
N GLN A 80 -17.84 -22.47 7.08
CA GLN A 80 -18.02 -21.05 6.77
C GLN A 80 -18.75 -20.31 7.88
N GLU A 81 -19.82 -20.90 8.44
CA GLU A 81 -20.52 -20.29 9.57
C GLU A 81 -19.64 -20.22 10.82
N VAL A 82 -18.81 -21.23 11.07
CA VAL A 82 -17.88 -21.23 12.20
C VAL A 82 -16.82 -20.15 12.03
N ARG A 83 -16.28 -20.00 10.82
CA ARG A 83 -15.31 -18.93 10.48
C ARG A 83 -15.95 -17.55 10.56
N GLY A 84 -17.18 -17.38 10.09
CA GLY A 84 -17.95 -16.14 10.18
C GLY A 84 -18.28 -15.75 11.62
N ARG A 85 -18.67 -16.72 12.45
CA ARG A 85 -18.89 -16.52 13.91
C ARG A 85 -17.60 -16.19 14.65
N LEU A 86 -16.49 -16.83 14.28
CA LEU A 86 -15.17 -16.52 14.86
C LEU A 86 -14.72 -15.10 14.47
N LEU A 87 -14.86 -14.71 13.21
CA LEU A 87 -14.58 -13.35 12.73
C LEU A 87 -15.46 -12.31 13.42
N ALA A 88 -16.76 -12.55 13.52
CA ALA A 88 -17.69 -11.66 14.23
C ALA A 88 -17.32 -11.55 15.71
N SER A 89 -16.91 -12.64 16.35
CA SER A 89 -16.44 -12.63 17.75
C SER A 89 -15.12 -11.87 17.91
N VAL A 90 -14.16 -12.03 17.00
CA VAL A 90 -12.90 -11.29 17.00
C VAL A 90 -13.12 -9.80 16.75
N LEU A 91 -14.03 -9.44 15.83
CA LEU A 91 -14.42 -8.05 15.57
C LEU A 91 -15.17 -7.42 16.76
N ALA A 92 -16.03 -8.18 17.45
CA ALA A 92 -16.73 -7.72 18.65
C ALA A 92 -15.81 -7.58 19.87
N GLN A 93 -14.71 -8.35 19.90
CA GLN A 93 -13.64 -8.22 20.89
C GLN A 93 -12.64 -7.12 20.55
N ARG A 94 -12.74 -6.51 19.36
CA ARG A 94 -11.95 -5.33 19.01
C ARG A 94 -12.33 -4.21 19.98
N PRO A 95 -11.38 -3.66 20.75
CA PRO A 95 -11.61 -2.47 21.54
C PRO A 95 -12.20 -1.37 20.64
N PRO A 96 -13.09 -0.49 21.13
CA PRO A 96 -13.58 0.63 20.33
C PRO A 96 -12.37 1.34 19.70
N ALA A 97 -12.43 1.55 18.37
CA ALA A 97 -11.33 2.14 17.62
C ALA A 97 -10.94 3.45 18.31
N SER A 98 -9.78 3.44 18.97
CA SER A 98 -9.34 4.52 19.83
C SER A 98 -9.09 5.75 18.98
N GLY A 99 -9.87 6.82 19.22
CA GLY A 99 -9.58 8.22 18.90
C GLY A 99 -9.45 8.62 17.43
N THR A 100 -9.22 7.70 16.50
CA THR A 100 -8.93 8.01 15.10
C THR A 100 -10.20 8.38 14.33
N ALA A 101 -10.15 9.51 13.63
CA ALA A 101 -11.23 9.96 12.76
C ALA A 101 -11.28 9.11 11.48
N GLY A 102 -12.42 9.17 10.78
CA GLY A 102 -12.70 8.33 9.61
C GLY A 102 -11.63 8.38 8.51
N HIS A 103 -11.01 9.54 8.28
CA HIS A 103 -9.94 9.70 7.28
C HIS A 103 -8.62 9.01 7.67
N ALA A 104 -8.33 8.87 8.97
CA ALA A 104 -7.13 8.22 9.46
C ALA A 104 -7.31 6.72 9.73
N ALA A 105 -8.57 6.24 9.78
CA ALA A 105 -8.89 4.84 10.04
C ALA A 105 -8.27 3.85 9.03
N PRO A 106 -8.20 4.14 7.70
CA PRO A 106 -7.50 3.26 6.76
C PRO A 106 -6.01 3.10 7.07
N TYR A 107 -5.34 4.19 7.43
CA TYR A 107 -3.94 4.15 7.82
C TYR A 107 -3.74 3.38 9.12
N ALA A 108 -4.59 3.60 10.13
CA ALA A 108 -4.55 2.84 11.38
C ALA A 108 -4.72 1.33 11.17
N ALA A 109 -5.64 0.94 10.27
CA ALA A 109 -5.86 -0.46 9.92
C ALA A 109 -4.66 -1.07 9.18
N ALA A 110 -4.08 -0.35 8.21
CA ALA A 110 -2.90 -0.80 7.46
C ALA A 110 -1.68 -0.97 8.38
N VAL A 111 -1.43 -0.01 9.28
CA VAL A 111 -0.37 -0.09 10.30
C VAL A 111 -0.57 -1.32 11.19
N ALA A 112 -1.79 -1.58 11.66
CA ALA A 112 -2.09 -2.76 12.47
C ALA A 112 -1.84 -4.08 11.69
N GLY A 113 -2.21 -4.11 10.40
CA GLY A 113 -1.95 -5.23 9.50
C GLY A 113 -0.45 -5.51 9.35
N LEU A 114 0.33 -4.51 9.01
CA LEU A 114 1.79 -4.66 8.89
C LEU A 114 2.42 -5.05 10.22
N GLN A 115 1.99 -4.46 11.34
CA GLN A 115 2.48 -4.85 12.66
C GLN A 115 2.22 -6.33 12.98
N ALA A 116 1.08 -6.87 12.56
CA ALA A 116 0.78 -8.29 12.74
C ALA A 116 1.71 -9.17 11.88
N LEU A 117 1.86 -8.84 10.60
CA LEU A 117 2.74 -9.55 9.68
C LEU A 117 4.20 -9.55 10.15
N LEU A 118 4.71 -8.40 10.59
CA LEU A 118 6.08 -8.27 11.08
C LEU A 118 6.31 -9.01 12.42
N ARG A 119 5.26 -9.15 13.26
CA ARG A 119 5.34 -9.99 14.46
C ARG A 119 5.45 -11.47 14.10
N GLU A 120 4.73 -11.91 13.08
CA GLU A 120 4.80 -13.29 12.58
C GLU A 120 6.15 -13.59 11.93
N LEU A 121 6.68 -12.65 11.14
CA LEU A 121 8.01 -12.76 10.54
C LEU A 121 9.10 -12.93 11.61
N GLY A 122 8.99 -12.17 12.71
CA GLY A 122 9.91 -12.24 13.84
C GLY A 122 11.32 -11.73 13.53
N GLU A 123 12.17 -11.66 14.56
CA GLU A 123 13.53 -11.10 14.41
C GLU A 123 14.43 -11.96 13.50
N GLN A 124 14.24 -13.27 13.53
CA GLN A 124 15.01 -14.26 12.76
C GLN A 124 14.33 -14.64 11.43
N GLY A 125 13.29 -13.92 11.04
CA GLY A 125 12.58 -14.15 9.79
C GLY A 125 13.47 -13.86 8.56
N PRO A 126 13.03 -14.27 7.36
CA PRO A 126 13.79 -14.08 6.14
C PRO A 126 13.72 -12.62 5.62
N TRP A 127 14.33 -11.69 6.38
CA TRP A 127 14.33 -10.24 6.11
C TRP A 127 14.96 -9.83 4.77
N SER A 128 15.82 -10.68 4.20
CA SER A 128 16.47 -10.50 2.90
C SER A 128 15.65 -11.08 1.73
N THR A 129 14.42 -11.56 1.98
CA THR A 129 13.51 -12.02 0.92
C THR A 129 13.16 -10.85 0.01
N PRO A 130 13.40 -10.95 -1.31
CA PRO A 130 12.96 -9.92 -2.25
C PRO A 130 11.44 -9.77 -2.27
N VAL A 131 10.97 -8.54 -2.32
CA VAL A 131 9.55 -8.17 -2.27
C VAL A 131 9.13 -7.51 -3.58
N VAL A 132 9.65 -6.31 -3.83
CA VAL A 132 9.33 -5.47 -4.99
C VAL A 132 10.59 -4.74 -5.44
N HIS A 133 10.71 -4.46 -6.74
CA HIS A 133 11.93 -3.88 -7.32
C HIS A 133 13.18 -4.70 -6.94
N ASP A 134 14.20 -4.04 -6.41
CA ASP A 134 15.40 -4.63 -5.81
C ASP A 134 15.36 -4.58 -4.26
N TRP A 135 14.18 -4.38 -3.68
CA TRP A 135 13.97 -4.28 -2.24
C TRP A 135 13.64 -5.64 -1.63
N ASP A 136 14.27 -5.91 -0.50
CA ASP A 136 13.89 -6.99 0.39
C ASP A 136 12.89 -6.50 1.45
N VAL A 137 12.43 -7.40 2.33
CA VAL A 137 11.49 -7.05 3.41
C VAL A 137 12.03 -5.91 4.27
N HIS A 138 13.33 -5.93 4.60
CA HIS A 138 13.95 -4.86 5.40
C HIS A 138 13.91 -3.51 4.67
N ALA A 139 14.31 -3.47 3.40
CA ALA A 139 14.27 -2.27 2.58
C ALA A 139 12.82 -1.77 2.37
N THR A 140 11.84 -2.66 2.28
CA THR A 140 10.42 -2.29 2.16
C THR A 140 9.91 -1.58 3.41
N VAL A 141 10.27 -2.05 4.61
CA VAL A 141 9.93 -1.36 5.86
C VAL A 141 10.66 -0.01 5.97
N ALA A 142 11.92 0.06 5.54
CA ALA A 142 12.66 1.32 5.48
C ALA A 142 12.05 2.32 4.48
N HIS A 143 11.52 1.84 3.35
CA HIS A 143 10.77 2.67 2.42
C HIS A 143 9.52 3.26 3.07
N LEU A 144 8.73 2.47 3.80
CA LEU A 144 7.56 2.97 4.53
C LEU A 144 7.93 4.03 5.57
N LEU A 145 9.08 3.89 6.24
CA LEU A 145 9.62 4.92 7.13
C LEU A 145 9.94 6.22 6.38
N ALA A 146 10.59 6.14 5.21
CA ALA A 146 10.80 7.29 4.34
C ALA A 146 9.46 7.88 3.89
N ALA A 147 8.48 7.02 3.66
CA ALA A 147 7.24 7.43 3.04
C ALA A 147 6.39 8.30 3.97
N ASP A 148 6.27 7.87 5.20
CA ASP A 148 5.56 8.58 6.26
C ASP A 148 6.29 9.87 6.71
N GLU A 149 7.58 10.00 6.40
CA GLU A 149 8.41 11.13 6.85
C GLU A 149 7.82 12.48 6.40
N SER A 150 7.44 12.61 5.13
CA SER A 150 6.93 13.89 4.60
C SER A 150 5.71 14.43 5.37
N LEU A 151 4.77 13.53 5.73
CA LEU A 151 3.63 13.87 6.55
C LEU A 151 4.05 14.15 8.00
N ALA A 152 4.92 13.31 8.57
CA ALA A 152 5.41 13.49 9.94
C ALA A 152 6.03 14.88 10.13
N LEU A 153 6.88 15.30 9.21
CA LEU A 153 7.54 16.60 9.24
C LEU A 153 6.56 17.77 9.08
N ARG A 154 5.56 17.62 8.21
CA ARG A 154 4.50 18.61 8.06
C ARG A 154 3.73 18.79 9.37
N LEU A 155 3.51 17.72 10.11
CA LEU A 155 2.83 17.76 11.41
C LEU A 155 3.76 18.15 12.58
N GLY A 156 5.03 18.49 12.30
CA GLY A 156 5.99 18.92 13.32
C GLY A 156 6.59 17.77 14.14
N LEU A 157 6.47 16.54 13.67
CA LEU A 157 7.07 15.36 14.29
C LEU A 157 8.55 15.23 13.90
N PRO A 158 9.40 14.62 14.76
CA PRO A 158 10.82 14.45 14.46
C PRO A 158 11.04 13.47 13.31
N ALA A 159 12.06 13.74 12.48
CA ALA A 159 12.57 12.78 11.51
C ALA A 159 13.18 11.56 12.24
N ARG A 160 13.00 10.37 11.67
CA ARG A 160 13.56 9.12 12.22
C ARG A 160 14.85 8.68 11.56
N ALA A 161 15.13 9.18 10.36
CA ALA A 161 16.39 9.01 9.66
C ALA A 161 17.10 10.36 9.52
N PRO A 162 18.46 10.40 9.49
CA PRO A 162 19.20 11.60 9.16
C PRO A 162 18.73 12.17 7.82
N ARG A 163 18.71 13.51 7.72
CA ARG A 163 18.46 14.18 6.44
C ARG A 163 19.78 14.53 5.79
N GLY A 164 19.90 14.18 4.51
CA GLY A 164 20.91 14.75 3.64
C GLY A 164 20.60 16.21 3.28
N GLU A 165 21.48 16.80 2.48
CA GLU A 165 21.24 18.10 1.88
C GLU A 165 20.00 18.03 0.97
N GLN A 166 19.17 19.07 1.01
CA GLN A 166 18.01 19.13 0.12
C GLN A 166 18.50 19.32 -1.33
N PRO A 167 17.97 18.56 -2.30
CA PRO A 167 18.29 18.76 -3.72
C PRO A 167 17.98 20.20 -4.17
N GLN A 168 18.71 20.68 -5.19
CA GLN A 168 18.60 22.04 -5.71
C GLN A 168 17.25 22.33 -6.39
N ASP A 169 16.97 23.62 -6.58
CA ASP A 169 15.78 24.15 -7.25
C ASP A 169 15.78 23.84 -8.76
N ASP A 170 15.34 22.65 -9.15
CA ASP A 170 14.95 22.22 -10.53
C ASP A 170 14.62 20.72 -10.61
N VAL A 171 14.93 19.94 -9.58
CA VAL A 171 14.70 18.49 -9.52
C VAL A 171 13.21 18.17 -9.35
N SER A 172 12.70 17.17 -10.09
CA SER A 172 11.29 16.77 -9.96
C SER A 172 11.02 16.18 -8.57
N TRP A 173 9.80 16.37 -8.05
CA TRP A 173 9.42 15.80 -6.75
C TRP A 173 9.58 14.27 -6.69
N ARG A 174 9.45 13.59 -7.84
CA ARG A 174 9.61 12.13 -7.95
C ARG A 174 11.06 11.73 -7.75
N ASP A 175 11.99 12.49 -8.30
CA ASP A 175 13.42 12.24 -8.14
C ASP A 175 13.88 12.54 -6.71
N ILE A 176 13.36 13.63 -6.11
CA ILE A 176 13.58 13.94 -4.69
C ILE A 176 13.07 12.80 -3.81
N TRP A 177 11.88 12.29 -4.09
CA TRP A 177 11.28 11.16 -3.36
C TRP A 177 12.08 9.86 -3.52
N ALA A 178 12.46 9.51 -4.73
CA ALA A 178 13.25 8.31 -5.02
C ALA A 178 14.62 8.40 -4.34
N HIS A 179 15.27 9.56 -4.41
CA HIS A 179 16.53 9.82 -3.72
C HIS A 179 16.37 9.67 -2.21
N ARG A 180 15.34 10.31 -1.63
CA ARG A 180 15.10 10.24 -0.17
C ARG A 180 14.81 8.81 0.29
N THR A 181 14.03 8.06 -0.48
CA THR A 181 13.78 6.64 -0.23
C THR A 181 15.09 5.85 -0.21
N ALA A 182 15.96 6.05 -1.20
CA ALA A 182 17.24 5.38 -1.27
C ALA A 182 18.17 5.74 -0.10
N GLU A 183 18.21 7.00 0.33
CA GLU A 183 18.98 7.43 1.50
C GLU A 183 18.50 6.74 2.79
N VAL A 184 17.19 6.71 3.02
CA VAL A 184 16.61 6.07 4.22
C VAL A 184 16.86 4.57 4.19
N ILE A 185 16.67 3.90 3.04
CA ILE A 185 17.00 2.47 2.87
C ILE A 185 18.48 2.22 3.18
N ALA A 186 19.38 3.04 2.62
CA ALA A 186 20.82 2.90 2.86
C ALA A 186 21.17 3.10 4.34
N HIS A 187 20.54 4.08 5.01
CA HIS A 187 20.70 4.31 6.44
C HIS A 187 20.20 3.13 7.28
N GLU A 188 18.98 2.65 7.02
CA GLU A 188 18.36 1.57 7.79
C GLU A 188 19.06 0.22 7.58
N ARG A 189 19.68 -0.01 6.42
CA ARG A 189 20.54 -1.19 6.18
C ARG A 189 21.78 -1.25 7.08
N THR A 190 22.17 -0.14 7.71
CA THR A 190 23.25 -0.13 8.71
C THR A 190 22.79 -0.59 10.10
N HIS A 191 21.48 -0.81 10.27
CA HIS A 191 20.84 -1.24 11.50
C HIS A 191 20.24 -2.64 11.39
N SER A 192 19.89 -3.24 12.53
CA SER A 192 19.12 -4.48 12.53
C SER A 192 17.69 -4.23 12.06
N PRO A 193 17.02 -5.21 11.41
CA PRO A 193 15.61 -5.08 11.05
C PRO A 193 14.71 -4.73 12.24
N ALA A 194 14.98 -5.30 13.42
CA ALA A 194 14.26 -4.97 14.66
C ALA A 194 14.32 -3.46 15.01
N ARG A 195 15.46 -2.80 14.79
CA ARG A 195 15.62 -1.35 15.02
C ARG A 195 14.84 -0.53 13.99
N THR A 196 14.87 -0.93 12.72
CA THR A 196 14.06 -0.28 11.65
C THR A 196 12.57 -0.43 11.92
N VAL A 197 12.10 -1.62 12.33
CA VAL A 197 10.71 -1.86 12.72
C VAL A 197 10.31 -1.00 13.93
N ALA A 198 11.19 -0.84 14.92
CA ALA A 198 10.93 0.02 16.07
C ALA A 198 10.79 1.50 15.64
N ALA A 199 11.69 1.99 14.79
CA ALA A 199 11.62 3.35 14.25
C ALA A 199 10.34 3.60 13.45
N TRP A 200 9.95 2.66 12.59
CA TRP A 200 8.69 2.70 11.85
C TRP A 200 7.47 2.71 12.79
N ARG A 201 7.42 1.81 13.78
CA ARG A 201 6.32 1.75 14.76
C ARG A 201 6.18 3.06 15.55
N GLU A 202 7.30 3.66 15.96
CA GLU A 202 7.29 4.94 16.65
C GLU A 202 6.76 6.08 15.76
N GLN A 203 7.16 6.12 14.48
CA GLN A 203 6.67 7.13 13.54
C GLN A 203 5.19 6.95 13.25
N SER A 204 4.73 5.73 12.97
CA SER A 204 3.33 5.46 12.69
C SER A 204 2.45 5.74 13.89
N ALA A 205 2.91 5.40 15.11
CA ALA A 205 2.20 5.73 16.34
C ALA A 205 2.13 7.25 16.58
N ALA A 206 3.21 7.98 16.32
CA ALA A 206 3.21 9.45 16.45
C ALA A 206 2.28 10.12 15.43
N LEU A 207 2.24 9.61 14.20
CA LEU A 207 1.29 10.07 13.17
C LEU A 207 -0.17 9.81 13.57
N LEU A 208 -0.47 8.64 14.10
CA LEU A 208 -1.83 8.29 14.58
C LEU A 208 -2.22 9.00 15.88
N GLY A 209 -1.23 9.46 16.66
CA GLY A 209 -1.43 10.26 17.87
C GLY A 209 -1.49 11.77 17.62
N ALA A 210 -1.25 12.24 16.40
CA ALA A 210 -1.31 13.65 16.07
C ALA A 210 -2.78 14.16 16.06
N PRO A 211 -3.04 15.43 16.44
CA PRO A 211 -4.40 15.99 16.44
C PRO A 211 -5.13 15.82 15.09
N GLN A 212 -4.40 15.91 13.98
CA GLN A 212 -4.93 15.75 12.63
C GLN A 212 -5.41 14.31 12.33
N ALA A 213 -5.00 13.30 13.10
CA ALA A 213 -5.54 11.95 12.96
C ALA A 213 -6.93 11.81 13.62
N THR A 214 -7.30 12.72 14.51
CA THR A 214 -8.52 12.64 15.34
C THR A 214 -9.51 13.78 15.06
N ASP A 215 -9.03 14.88 14.47
CA ASP A 215 -9.80 16.10 14.20
C ASP A 215 -9.92 16.35 12.67
N PRO A 216 -11.11 16.15 12.08
CA PRO A 216 -11.36 16.41 10.66
C PRO A 216 -11.16 17.86 10.22
N GLU A 217 -11.40 18.85 11.11
CA GLU A 217 -11.24 20.27 10.75
C GLU A 217 -9.76 20.62 10.60
N LEU A 218 -8.93 20.15 11.52
CA LEU A 218 -7.47 20.29 11.40
C LEU A 218 -6.92 19.52 10.19
N ALA A 219 -7.52 18.37 9.87
CA ALA A 219 -7.12 17.55 8.73
C ALA A 219 -7.57 18.12 7.36
N ALA A 220 -8.54 19.04 7.34
CA ALA A 220 -9.01 19.69 6.11
C ALA A 220 -7.98 20.66 5.50
N GLN A 221 -6.97 21.07 6.26
CA GLN A 221 -5.92 21.97 5.78
C GLN A 221 -5.12 21.32 4.64
N ALA A 222 -5.16 21.95 3.47
CA ALA A 222 -4.40 21.50 2.31
C ALA A 222 -2.89 21.81 2.45
N THR A 223 -2.07 20.84 2.07
CA THR A 223 -0.61 20.92 2.04
C THR A 223 -0.06 20.17 0.83
N THR A 224 1.05 20.65 0.28
CA THR A 224 1.76 19.96 -0.80
C THR A 224 2.75 18.98 -0.20
N LEU A 225 2.53 17.69 -0.39
CA LEU A 225 3.51 16.63 -0.10
C LEU A 225 3.72 15.84 -1.39
N LEU A 226 4.97 15.46 -1.67
CA LEU A 226 5.31 14.65 -2.85
C LEU A 226 4.73 15.23 -4.15
N GLY A 227 4.84 16.54 -4.32
CA GLY A 227 4.37 17.25 -5.52
C GLY A 227 2.84 17.34 -5.69
N VAL A 228 2.04 16.79 -4.78
CA VAL A 228 0.58 16.84 -4.85
C VAL A 228 0.02 17.64 -3.67
N ARG A 229 -0.87 18.58 -3.97
CA ARG A 229 -1.55 19.40 -2.96
C ARG A 229 -2.88 18.77 -2.59
N LEU A 230 -2.96 18.19 -1.40
CA LEU A 230 -4.16 17.55 -0.85
C LEU A 230 -4.39 18.00 0.60
N PRO A 231 -5.62 17.91 1.13
CA PRO A 231 -5.88 17.92 2.56
C PRO A 231 -4.99 16.92 3.31
N ILE A 232 -4.63 17.24 4.55
CA ILE A 232 -3.93 16.28 5.44
C ILE A 232 -4.74 14.99 5.59
N ALA A 233 -6.07 15.07 5.60
CA ALA A 233 -6.96 13.92 5.60
C ALA A 233 -6.64 12.91 4.48
N ASP A 234 -6.49 13.40 3.25
CA ASP A 234 -6.20 12.56 2.09
C ASP A 234 -4.76 12.02 2.11
N HIS A 235 -3.83 12.77 2.69
CA HIS A 235 -2.47 12.26 2.91
C HIS A 235 -2.44 11.05 3.86
N TYR A 236 -3.31 11.00 4.88
CA TYR A 236 -3.48 9.78 5.70
C TYR A 236 -4.03 8.61 4.87
N VAL A 237 -5.01 8.84 4.00
CA VAL A 237 -5.54 7.80 3.11
C VAL A 237 -4.44 7.24 2.21
N VAL A 238 -3.64 8.14 1.62
CA VAL A 238 -2.49 7.78 0.78
C VAL A 238 -1.46 6.96 1.58
N ARG A 239 -1.12 7.32 2.82
CA ARG A 239 -0.23 6.50 3.68
C ARG A 239 -0.82 5.13 4.02
N GLY A 240 -2.14 5.05 4.22
CA GLY A 240 -2.85 3.78 4.41
C GLY A 240 -2.73 2.87 3.19
N PHE A 241 -2.89 3.41 1.98
CA PHE A 241 -2.76 2.65 0.74
C PHE A 241 -1.34 2.10 0.53
N GLU A 242 -0.31 2.94 0.71
CA GLU A 242 1.10 2.51 0.61
C GLU A 242 1.43 1.40 1.61
N THR A 243 1.02 1.58 2.87
CA THR A 243 1.26 0.58 3.92
C THR A 243 0.56 -0.74 3.60
N TRP A 244 -0.68 -0.68 3.09
CA TRP A 244 -1.44 -1.87 2.73
C TRP A 244 -0.82 -2.62 1.54
N ILE A 245 -0.45 -1.94 0.46
CA ILE A 245 0.22 -2.55 -0.70
C ILE A 245 1.48 -3.28 -0.24
N HIS A 246 2.36 -2.58 0.48
CA HIS A 246 3.63 -3.18 0.89
C HIS A 246 3.46 -4.29 1.93
N THR A 247 2.37 -4.28 2.69
CA THR A 247 2.00 -5.44 3.54
C THR A 247 1.61 -6.65 2.70
N ASP A 248 0.78 -6.46 1.67
CA ASP A 248 0.38 -7.53 0.75
C ASP A 248 1.59 -8.08 -0.03
N GLU A 249 2.48 -7.20 -0.52
CA GLU A 249 3.71 -7.60 -1.21
C GLU A 249 4.64 -8.42 -0.31
N ILE A 250 4.87 -8.01 0.95
CA ILE A 250 5.64 -8.80 1.92
C ILE A 250 4.95 -10.15 2.18
N GLY A 251 3.62 -10.16 2.33
CA GLY A 251 2.85 -11.37 2.59
C GLY A 251 2.86 -12.37 1.42
N ARG A 252 3.01 -11.90 0.18
CA ARG A 252 3.12 -12.73 -1.03
C ARG A 252 4.56 -13.10 -1.38
N ALA A 253 5.55 -12.46 -0.77
CA ALA A 253 6.95 -12.69 -1.10
C ALA A 253 7.33 -14.16 -0.85
N PRO A 254 7.99 -14.83 -1.81
CA PRO A 254 8.32 -16.25 -1.68
C PRO A 254 9.31 -16.45 -0.53
N ALA A 255 9.03 -17.39 0.38
CA ALA A 255 9.89 -17.71 1.53
C ALA A 255 11.30 -18.24 1.17
N ARG A 256 11.64 -18.32 -0.12
CA ARG A 256 12.95 -18.78 -0.60
C ARG A 256 13.70 -17.62 -1.25
N PRO A 257 14.94 -17.33 -0.83
CA PRO A 257 15.75 -16.34 -1.53
C PRO A 257 15.99 -16.80 -2.98
N PRO A 258 16.06 -15.88 -3.96
CA PRO A 258 16.40 -16.23 -5.33
C PRO A 258 17.76 -16.92 -5.33
N SER A 259 17.90 -17.97 -6.16
CA SER A 259 19.20 -18.56 -6.43
C SER A 259 20.15 -17.45 -6.88
N ARG A 260 21.30 -17.29 -6.19
CA ARG A 260 22.37 -16.34 -6.57
C ARG A 260 22.47 -16.23 -8.09
N ALA A 261 22.37 -15.01 -8.62
CA ALA A 261 22.65 -14.77 -10.03
C ALA A 261 24.03 -15.35 -10.39
N PRO A 262 24.19 -16.03 -11.54
CA PRO A 262 25.47 -16.58 -11.95
C PRO A 262 26.50 -15.45 -12.00
N THR A 263 27.64 -15.67 -11.35
CA THR A 263 28.75 -14.71 -11.34
C THR A 263 29.14 -14.39 -12.79
N PRO A 264 29.19 -13.12 -13.21
CA PRO A 264 29.63 -12.80 -14.56
C PRO A 264 31.05 -13.33 -14.77
N PRO A 265 31.35 -13.92 -15.94
CA PRO A 265 32.66 -14.49 -16.20
C PRO A 265 33.72 -13.41 -16.03
N ARG A 266 34.71 -13.66 -15.17
CA ARG A 266 35.89 -12.81 -15.01
C ARG A 266 36.61 -12.74 -16.36
N ILE A 267 36.47 -11.64 -17.07
CA ILE A 267 37.29 -11.34 -18.23
C ILE A 267 38.73 -11.17 -17.71
N ARG A 268 39.59 -12.15 -17.98
CA ARG A 268 41.03 -12.01 -17.74
C ARG A 268 41.56 -11.04 -18.77
N ALA A 269 41.96 -9.85 -18.32
CA ALA A 269 42.77 -8.95 -19.13
C ALA A 269 44.06 -9.70 -19.53
N ARG A 270 44.34 -9.74 -20.84
CA ARG A 270 45.60 -10.25 -21.37
C ARG A 270 46.70 -9.22 -21.01
N PRO A 271 47.82 -9.62 -20.39
CA PRO A 271 48.91 -8.69 -20.12
C PRO A 271 49.58 -8.25 -21.43
N PRO A 272 50.27 -7.09 -21.42
CA PRO A 272 50.84 -6.45 -22.61
C PRO A 272 51.90 -7.29 -23.31
#